data_AF-A0A3D4R0I1-F1
#
_entry.id   AF-A0A3D4R0I1-F1
#
_cell.length_a   1.000
_cell.length_b   1.000
_cell.length_c   1.000
_cell.angle_alpha   90.00
_cell.angle_beta   90.00
_cell.angle_gamma   90.00
#
_symmetry.space_group_name_H-M   'P 1'
#
loop_
_entity.id
_entity.type
_entity.pdbx_description
1 polymer ?
#
loop_
_entity_poly.entity_id
_entity_poly.type
_entity_poly.pdbx_seq_one_letter_code
_entity_poly.pdbx_strand_id
1 'polypeptide(L)'
;MVKMNIGNKDKRLSVQTIREADSDYPAVLHNRLSKDAPAQPYALGETAILRRHLLCLICSIQCPGSIVLKTFNAIHALRDEGVAVVGGFLSPMERDCLDILLRGKQLIILCPARGLKGLRLGEKARQA
;
A
#
# COMPACT_ATOMS: atom_id res chain seq x y z
N MET A 1 -0.51 -14.21 -19.34
CA MET A 1 -1.05 -15.21 -18.41
C MET A 1 0.11 -15.89 -17.69
N VAL A 2 0.51 -15.42 -16.52
CA VAL A 2 1.64 -16.02 -15.77
C VAL A 2 1.06 -16.81 -14.60
N LYS A 3 1.01 -18.15 -14.75
CA LYS A 3 0.80 -19.05 -13.61
C LYS A 3 2.09 -19.12 -12.82
N MET A 4 2.07 -18.69 -11.56
CA MET A 4 3.19 -18.85 -10.64
C MET A 4 2.87 -19.97 -9.63
N ASN A 5 3.65 -21.06 -9.69
CA ASN A 5 3.68 -22.10 -8.66
C ASN A 5 4.61 -21.64 -7.52
N ILE A 6 4.08 -21.46 -6.31
CA ILE A 6 4.83 -21.00 -5.12
C ILE A 6 4.87 -22.12 -4.07
N GLY A 7 6.02 -22.64 -3.67
CA GLY A 7 6.17 -23.77 -2.72
C GLY A 7 5.25 -23.74 -1.47
N ASN A 8 4.90 -24.95 -1.02
CA ASN A 8 3.79 -25.35 -0.15
C ASN A 8 3.96 -25.10 1.37
N LYS A 9 4.06 -23.86 1.90
CA LYS A 9 3.94 -23.65 3.38
C LYS A 9 3.33 -22.35 3.92
N ASP A 10 2.95 -21.36 3.12
CA ASP A 10 2.15 -20.22 3.58
C ASP A 10 0.81 -20.27 2.81
N LYS A 11 -0.32 -19.90 3.43
CA LYS A 11 -1.60 -19.68 2.71
C LYS A 11 -1.27 -18.77 1.51
N ARG A 12 -1.16 -19.36 0.30
CA ARG A 12 -0.66 -18.68 -0.90
C ARG A 12 -1.54 -17.48 -1.18
N LEU A 13 -1.06 -16.28 -0.85
CA LEU A 13 -1.63 -15.05 -1.37
C LEU A 13 -1.37 -15.07 -2.89
N SER A 14 -2.41 -15.40 -3.66
CA SER A 14 -2.35 -15.40 -5.12
C SER A 14 -2.42 -13.99 -5.64
N VAL A 15 -1.55 -13.65 -6.59
CA VAL A 15 -1.65 -12.38 -7.32
C VAL A 15 -2.96 -12.36 -8.08
N GLN A 16 -3.75 -11.31 -7.83
CA GLN A 16 -5.01 -11.04 -8.49
C GLN A 16 -4.81 -9.93 -9.52
N THR A 17 -5.58 -9.96 -10.60
CA THR A 17 -5.62 -8.89 -11.60
C THR A 17 -6.96 -8.19 -11.47
N ILE A 18 -6.94 -6.87 -11.25
CA ILE A 18 -8.14 -6.04 -11.20
C ILE A 18 -8.31 -5.42 -12.57
N ARG A 19 -9.43 -5.66 -13.22
CA ARG A 19 -9.77 -5.11 -14.54
C ARG A 19 -10.58 -3.84 -14.36
N GLU A 20 -10.54 -2.95 -15.35
CA GLU A 20 -11.34 -1.71 -15.34
C GLU A 20 -12.85 -1.93 -15.14
N ALA A 21 -13.38 -3.06 -15.61
CA ALA A 21 -14.79 -3.43 -15.41
C ALA A 21 -15.11 -3.96 -14.00
N ASP A 22 -14.11 -4.25 -13.19
CA ASP A 22 -14.31 -4.80 -11.84
C ASP A 22 -14.70 -3.67 -10.87
N SER A 23 -15.61 -3.96 -9.94
CA SER A 23 -16.07 -2.98 -8.94
C SER A 23 -14.97 -2.57 -7.94
N ASP A 24 -13.85 -3.29 -7.91
CA ASP A 24 -12.65 -2.94 -7.13
C ASP A 24 -11.69 -2.02 -7.88
N TYR A 25 -11.92 -1.74 -9.17
CA TYR A 25 -11.08 -0.82 -9.92
C TYR A 25 -11.27 0.61 -9.40
N PRO A 26 -10.19 1.31 -9.00
CA PRO A 26 -10.33 2.68 -8.51
C PRO A 26 -10.63 3.61 -9.70
N ALA A 27 -11.91 3.96 -9.88
CA ALA A 27 -12.37 4.84 -10.96
C ALA A 27 -11.61 6.20 -11.01
N VAL A 28 -11.06 6.64 -9.87
CA VAL A 28 -10.20 7.83 -9.79
C VAL A 28 -8.95 7.73 -10.69
N LEU A 29 -8.42 6.52 -10.93
CA LEU A 29 -7.27 6.33 -11.82
C LEU A 29 -7.63 6.68 -13.26
N HIS A 30 -8.75 6.17 -13.77
CA HIS A 30 -9.25 6.51 -15.09
C HIS A 30 -9.52 8.03 -15.19
N ASN A 31 -10.18 8.60 -14.19
CA ASN A 31 -10.52 10.03 -14.18
C ASN A 31 -9.29 10.96 -14.13
N ARG A 32 -8.19 10.55 -13.49
CA ARG A 32 -6.99 11.38 -13.31
C ARG A 32 -5.93 11.14 -14.39
N LEU A 33 -5.79 9.91 -14.87
CA LEU A 33 -4.73 9.50 -15.80
C LEU A 33 -5.23 9.28 -17.23
N SER A 34 -6.55 9.16 -17.44
CA SER A 34 -7.16 8.91 -18.76
C SER A 34 -6.48 7.72 -19.46
N LYS A 35 -5.95 7.93 -20.67
CA LYS A 35 -5.23 6.91 -21.45
C LYS A 35 -3.99 6.32 -20.76
N ASP A 36 -3.43 7.02 -19.77
CA ASP A 36 -2.25 6.58 -19.02
C ASP A 36 -2.64 5.77 -17.77
N ALA A 37 -3.95 5.57 -17.53
CA ALA A 37 -4.42 4.71 -16.44
C ALA A 37 -4.03 3.24 -16.71
N PRO A 38 -3.56 2.52 -15.69
CA PRO A 38 -3.24 1.11 -15.86
C PRO A 38 -4.52 0.33 -16.16
N ALA A 39 -4.59 -0.33 -17.31
CA ALA A 39 -5.75 -1.14 -17.69
C ALA A 39 -6.01 -2.31 -16.73
N GLN A 40 -4.94 -2.85 -16.13
CA GLN A 40 -4.97 -4.04 -15.29
C GLN A 40 -3.94 -3.98 -14.15
N PRO A 41 -4.21 -3.25 -13.05
CA PRO A 41 -3.36 -3.31 -11.86
C PRO A 41 -3.36 -4.72 -11.25
N TYR A 42 -2.20 -5.12 -10.74
CA TYR A 42 -2.03 -6.36 -10.00
C TYR A 42 -2.10 -6.08 -8.51
N ALA A 43 -2.77 -6.96 -7.77
CA ALA A 43 -2.92 -6.84 -6.33
C ALA A 43 -2.61 -8.17 -5.62
N LEU A 44 -2.23 -8.07 -4.37
CA LEU A 44 -2.02 -9.20 -3.47
C LEU A 44 -2.68 -8.86 -2.13
N GLY A 45 -3.60 -9.70 -1.66
CA GLY A 45 -4.45 -9.41 -0.50
C GLY A 45 -5.89 -9.05 -0.89
N GLU A 46 -6.57 -8.33 0.01
CA GLU A 46 -7.98 -7.94 -0.13
C GLU A 46 -8.14 -6.69 -1.02
N THR A 47 -8.81 -6.85 -2.16
CA THR A 47 -8.97 -5.79 -3.17
C THR A 47 -10.11 -4.83 -2.86
N ALA A 48 -11.11 -5.26 -2.06
CA ALA A 48 -12.24 -4.42 -1.68
C ALA A 48 -11.83 -3.17 -0.87
N ILE A 49 -10.62 -3.16 -0.30
CA ILE A 49 -10.03 -2.00 0.40
C ILE A 49 -9.93 -0.79 -0.54
N LEU A 50 -9.71 -1.01 -1.84
CA LEU A 50 -9.55 0.06 -2.84
C LEU A 50 -10.82 0.92 -3.03
N ARG A 51 -11.99 0.44 -2.58
CA ARG A 51 -13.26 1.19 -2.61
C ARG A 51 -13.40 2.18 -1.46
N ARG A 52 -12.52 2.13 -0.45
CA ARG A 52 -12.57 3.00 0.72
C ARG A 52 -12.04 4.39 0.37
N HIS A 53 -12.33 5.36 1.23
CA HIS A 53 -11.63 6.64 1.18
C HIS A 53 -10.19 6.43 1.68
N LEU A 54 -9.22 6.62 0.79
CA LEU A 54 -7.81 6.37 1.06
C LEU A 54 -7.05 7.67 1.23
N LEU A 55 -6.23 7.76 2.27
CA LEU A 55 -5.25 8.83 2.44
C LEU A 55 -3.90 8.37 1.90
N CYS A 56 -3.34 9.13 0.96
CA CYS A 56 -2.00 8.84 0.43
C CYS A 56 -0.92 9.45 1.32
N LEU A 57 0.05 8.61 1.75
CA LEU A 57 1.27 9.08 2.40
C LEU A 57 2.42 9.07 1.40
N ILE A 58 3.01 10.25 1.20
CA ILE A 58 4.27 10.44 0.48
C ILE A 58 5.20 11.34 1.30
N CYS A 59 6.50 11.09 1.24
CA CYS A 59 7.47 11.92 1.97
C CYS A 59 8.82 12.04 1.24
N SER A 60 9.45 13.21 1.37
CA SER A 60 10.81 13.46 0.88
C SER A 60 11.81 12.46 1.47
N ILE A 61 12.83 12.11 0.70
CA ILE A 61 13.94 11.26 1.15
C ILE A 61 14.72 11.94 2.28
N GLN A 62 14.80 13.27 2.25
CA GLN A 62 15.44 14.08 3.28
C GLN A 62 14.44 15.05 3.88
N CYS A 63 14.28 14.97 5.20
CA CYS A 63 13.39 15.84 5.98
C CYS A 63 14.15 16.40 7.18
N PRO A 64 14.00 17.70 7.51
CA PRO A 64 14.53 18.27 8.75
C PRO A 64 13.93 17.57 9.97
N GLY A 65 14.72 17.38 11.04
CA GLY A 65 14.25 16.72 12.27
C GLY A 65 13.00 17.37 12.89
N SER A 66 12.83 18.68 12.72
CA SER A 66 11.63 19.41 13.17
C SER A 66 10.34 18.98 12.46
N ILE A 67 10.43 18.52 11.22
CA ILE A 67 9.30 17.99 10.44
C ILE A 67 9.08 16.52 10.78
N VAL A 68 10.16 15.75 10.98
CA VAL A 68 10.08 14.31 11.32
C VAL A 68 9.18 14.06 12.53
N LEU A 69 9.40 14.80 13.63
CA LEU A 69 8.61 14.63 14.85
C LEU A 69 7.12 14.98 14.64
N LYS A 70 6.82 16.05 13.90
CA LYS A 70 5.44 16.44 13.59
C LYS A 70 4.74 15.39 12.72
N THR A 71 5.46 14.85 11.74
CA THR A 71 4.94 13.77 10.89
C THR A 71 4.63 12.53 11.72
N PHE A 72 5.53 12.10 12.63
CA PHE A 72 5.23 10.95 13.48
C PHE A 72 3.99 11.16 14.35
N ASN A 73 3.80 12.35 14.93
CA ASN A 73 2.57 12.67 15.66
C ASN A 73 1.32 12.54 14.77
N ALA A 74 1.38 13.04 13.53
CA ALA A 74 0.27 12.91 12.58
C ALA A 74 0.00 11.44 12.22
N ILE A 75 1.05 10.64 11.99
CA ILE A 75 0.92 9.22 11.66
C ILE A 75 0.34 8.43 12.84
N HIS A 76 0.73 8.75 14.07
CA HIS A 76 0.11 8.18 15.27
C HIS A 76 -1.38 8.50 15.34
N ALA A 77 -1.78 9.75 15.12
CA ALA A 77 -3.19 10.13 15.09
C ALA A 77 -3.97 9.40 14.00
N LEU A 78 -3.44 9.35 12.77
CA LEU A 78 -4.07 8.62 11.65
C LEU A 78 -4.25 7.12 11.95
N ARG A 79 -3.25 6.50 12.57
CA ARG A 79 -3.31 5.11 13.00
C ARG A 79 -4.40 4.89 14.06
N ASP A 80 -4.40 5.74 15.08
CA ASP A 80 -5.29 5.59 16.23
C ASP A 80 -6.76 5.87 15.84
N GLU A 81 -6.99 6.76 14.88
CA GLU A 81 -8.29 7.02 14.26
C GLU A 81 -8.74 5.95 13.24
N GLY A 82 -7.88 4.99 12.91
CA GLY A 82 -8.24 3.92 11.98
C GLY A 82 -8.24 4.32 10.51
N VAL A 83 -7.57 5.42 10.14
CA VAL A 83 -7.58 5.95 8.76
C VAL A 83 -6.92 4.97 7.80
N ALA A 84 -7.59 4.65 6.69
CA ALA A 84 -7.02 3.82 5.64
C ALA A 84 -5.93 4.57 4.88
N VAL A 85 -4.71 4.04 4.89
CA VAL A 85 -3.53 4.69 4.29
C VAL A 85 -3.02 3.91 3.09
N VAL A 86 -2.68 4.62 2.01
CA VAL A 86 -2.00 4.08 0.83
C VAL A 86 -0.65 4.76 0.65
N GLY A 87 0.39 4.03 0.24
CA GLY A 87 1.70 4.62 0.01
C GLY A 87 2.68 3.68 -0.66
N GLY A 88 3.76 4.24 -1.21
CA GLY A 88 4.86 3.46 -1.75
C GLY A 88 5.84 2.95 -0.68
N PHE A 89 5.95 3.69 0.43
CA PHE A 89 6.85 3.38 1.54
C PHE A 89 8.30 3.13 1.10
N LEU A 90 8.77 3.99 0.17
CA LEU A 90 10.06 3.86 -0.51
C LEU A 90 11.14 4.71 0.16
N SER A 91 10.80 5.89 0.68
CA SER A 91 11.75 6.75 1.39
C SER A 91 12.00 6.27 2.83
N PRO A 92 13.14 6.62 3.46
CA PRO A 92 13.40 6.26 4.85
C PRO A 92 12.26 6.73 5.78
N MET A 93 11.82 7.97 5.60
CA MET A 93 10.73 8.55 6.39
C MET A 93 9.41 7.80 6.20
N GLU A 94 9.05 7.43 4.96
CA GLU A 94 7.84 6.65 4.74
C GLU A 94 7.93 5.26 5.39
N ARG A 95 9.09 4.59 5.34
CA ARG A 95 9.27 3.28 6.00
C ARG A 95 9.11 3.37 7.52
N ASP A 96 9.63 4.43 8.14
CA ASP A 96 9.42 4.66 9.57
C ASP A 96 7.93 4.91 9.89
N CYS A 97 7.23 5.64 9.02
CA CYS A 97 5.78 5.82 9.14
C CYS A 97 5.02 4.50 8.98
N LEU A 98 5.42 3.64 8.04
CA LEU A 98 4.85 2.31 7.86
C LEU A 98 5.01 1.47 9.12
N ASP A 99 6.17 1.52 9.78
CA ASP A 99 6.43 0.80 11.02
C ASP A 99 5.51 1.24 12.18
N ILE A 100 5.10 2.52 12.20
CA ILE A 100 4.11 3.03 13.16
C ILE A 100 2.72 2.51 12.80
N LEU A 101 2.34 2.65 11.53
CA LEU A 101 1.04 2.23 11.00
C LEU A 101 0.81 0.73 11.22
N LEU A 102 1.78 -0.13 10.92
CA LEU A 102 1.64 -1.59 11.08
C LEU A 102 1.34 -2.06 12.51
N ARG A 103 1.49 -1.20 13.52
CA ARG A 103 1.12 -1.51 14.92
C ARG A 103 -0.35 -1.24 15.23
N GLY A 104 -1.08 -0.63 14.29
CA GLY A 104 -2.51 -0.34 14.40
C GLY A 104 -3.37 -1.40 13.72
N LYS A 105 -4.68 -1.11 13.63
CA LYS A 105 -5.67 -2.00 12.99
C LYS A 105 -6.24 -1.43 11.70
N GLN A 106 -5.79 -0.24 11.29
CA GLN A 106 -6.25 0.42 10.09
C GLN A 106 -5.80 -0.33 8.83
N LEU A 107 -6.52 -0.09 7.73
CA LEU A 107 -6.21 -0.68 6.45
C LEU A 107 -4.99 0.02 5.84
N ILE A 108 -4.05 -0.76 5.32
CA ILE A 108 -2.83 -0.25 4.70
C ILE A 108 -2.70 -0.86 3.30
N ILE A 109 -2.50 -0.02 2.29
CA ILE A 109 -2.18 -0.44 0.91
C ILE A 109 -0.74 -0.05 0.59
N LEU A 110 0.08 -1.04 0.24
CA LEU A 110 1.43 -0.84 -0.26
C LEU A 110 1.42 -0.83 -1.79
N CYS A 111 1.85 0.27 -2.40
CA CYS A 111 1.99 0.43 -3.85
C CYS A 111 3.49 0.47 -4.25
N PRO A 112 4.15 -0.67 -4.42
CA PRO A 112 5.58 -0.69 -4.71
C PRO A 112 5.86 -0.17 -6.13
N ALA A 113 6.94 0.58 -6.32
CA ALA A 113 7.42 1.01 -7.65
C ALA A 113 8.08 -0.13 -8.46
N ARG A 114 7.84 -1.39 -8.09
CA ARG A 114 8.39 -2.60 -8.71
C ARG A 114 7.31 -3.68 -8.75
N GLY A 115 7.46 -4.67 -9.62
CA GLY A 115 6.51 -5.79 -9.71
C GLY A 115 6.36 -6.55 -8.38
N LEU A 116 5.19 -7.17 -8.18
CA LEU A 116 4.85 -7.91 -6.96
C LEU A 116 5.67 -9.20 -6.76
N LYS A 117 6.32 -9.69 -7.82
CA LYS A 117 7.16 -10.89 -7.76
C LYS A 117 8.38 -10.63 -6.87
N GLY A 118 8.51 -11.42 -5.81
CA GLY A 118 9.64 -11.30 -4.87
C GLY A 118 9.56 -10.08 -3.97
N LEU A 119 8.36 -9.48 -3.81
CA LEU A 119 8.13 -8.43 -2.83
C LEU A 119 8.45 -8.96 -1.43
N ARG A 120 9.52 -8.43 -0.83
CA ARG A 120 9.88 -8.70 0.56
C ARG A 120 9.26 -7.62 1.42
N LEU A 121 8.17 -7.97 2.08
CA LEU A 121 7.66 -7.19 3.20
C LEU A 121 8.68 -7.33 4.34
N GLY A 122 9.12 -6.21 4.93
CA GLY A 122 10.04 -6.24 6.07
C GLY A 122 9.47 -7.07 7.23
N GLU A 123 10.31 -7.57 8.13
CA GLU A 123 9.89 -8.52 9.18
C GLU A 123 8.66 -8.03 9.98
N LYS A 124 8.59 -6.74 10.28
CA LYS A 124 7.47 -6.12 11.01
C LYS A 124 6.14 -6.22 10.25
N ALA A 125 6.16 -6.04 8.93
CA ALA A 125 4.97 -6.17 8.09
C ALA A 125 4.46 -7.62 7.99
N ARG A 126 5.30 -8.61 8.33
CA ARG A 126 4.90 -10.03 8.37
C ARG A 126 4.30 -10.44 9.72
N GLN A 127 4.56 -9.67 10.77
CA GLN A 127 4.09 -9.93 12.13
C GLN A 127 2.78 -9.20 12.48
N ALA A 128 2.38 -8.24 11.65
CA ALA A 128 1.16 -7.44 11.81
C ALA A 128 -0.10 -8.21 11.39
#